data_AF-A0A3F3PTE4-F1
#
_entry.id   AF-A0A3F3PTE4-F1
#
_cell.length_a   1.000
_cell.length_b   1.000
_cell.length_c   1.000
_cell.angle_alpha   90.00
_cell.angle_beta   90.00
_cell.angle_gamma   90.00
#
_symmetry.space_group_name_H-M   'P 1'
#
loop_
_entity.id
_entity.type
_entity.pdbx_description
1 polymer ?
#
loop_
_entity_poly.entity_id
_entity_poly.type
_entity_poly.pdbx_seq_one_letter_code
_entity_poly.pdbx_strand_id
1 'polypeptide(L)'
;MVFAFTPHPTDSETRQSYPYNFHRNYLSWDTGPLFSFGKDTMAELTPAEARKQLQQLEDDNGDLKTQLNILRISEPIFSPDSDTRRSSPSKRRSDVSTFETPTPASLEADLTHYKELFSKLRFSYVEQVTKEKFLRAIVGDPPLVVGHNENVEMEAQLAEVKADLKARKEEVRTMVEEMEKLGRDLANRYKNVQLQMSQLSTLPESIENLESTIAELRAKQGSDANGPASQNLPLPATLSLLSEREAELAALDRQLAAVQNTLPRKTREAEAVERELSVLERRKTEAIAQAQEVKRKKEEGESDGLVETGRWYRSAQETLKNLLDVEG
;
A
#
# COMPACT_ATOMS: atom_id res chain seq x y z
N MET A 1 43.28 84.41 62.09
CA MET A 1 42.97 83.61 63.29
C MET A 1 42.59 82.22 62.78
N VAL A 2 43.52 81.35 62.38
CA VAL A 2 44.28 80.37 63.21
C VAL A 2 43.35 79.78 64.30
N PHE A 3 42.88 78.54 64.24
CA PHE A 3 43.65 77.28 64.29
C PHE A 3 43.00 76.13 63.51
N ALA A 4 43.86 75.25 63.01
CA ALA A 4 43.59 73.94 62.43
C ALA A 4 43.35 72.88 63.53
N PHE A 5 42.60 71.81 63.22
CA PHE A 5 42.87 70.47 63.77
C PHE A 5 42.19 69.37 62.92
N THR A 6 43.00 68.60 62.20
CA THR A 6 42.72 67.21 61.82
C THR A 6 43.43 66.31 62.82
N PRO A 7 42.91 65.09 63.07
CA PRO A 7 43.69 63.92 62.68
C PRO A 7 42.87 62.76 62.07
N HIS A 8 43.54 62.03 61.18
CA HIS A 8 43.25 60.71 60.59
C HIS A 8 43.45 59.54 61.62
N PRO A 9 43.52 58.25 61.23
CA PRO A 9 42.48 57.34 60.73
C PRO A 9 42.43 56.05 61.60
N THR A 10 41.39 55.21 61.51
CA THR A 10 41.51 53.79 61.92
C THR A 10 40.70 52.87 61.03
N ASP A 11 41.35 51.74 60.73
CA ASP A 11 41.08 50.76 59.71
C ASP A 11 39.86 49.84 59.94
N SER A 12 39.51 49.20 58.82
CA SER A 12 39.06 47.80 58.68
C SER A 12 37.74 47.38 59.33
N GLU A 13 36.73 47.11 58.50
CA GLU A 13 36.20 45.73 58.32
C GLU A 13 35.23 45.61 57.14
N THR A 14 35.81 45.13 56.02
CA THR A 14 35.29 44.03 55.20
C THR A 14 33.78 43.93 54.95
N ARG A 15 33.25 44.79 54.06
CA ARG A 15 32.06 44.42 53.27
C ARG A 15 32.49 43.40 52.20
N GLN A 16 32.31 42.12 52.50
CA GLN A 16 32.32 41.04 51.50
C GLN A 16 31.12 41.24 50.55
N SER A 17 31.34 42.08 49.54
CA SER A 17 30.57 42.06 48.30
C SER A 17 30.93 40.77 47.57
N TYR A 18 30.09 39.75 47.67
CA TYR A 18 30.19 38.58 46.79
C TYR A 18 29.76 39.01 45.38
N PRO A 19 30.66 39.03 44.37
CA PRO A 19 30.21 39.11 43.00
C PRO A 19 29.60 37.74 42.65
N TYR A 20 28.28 37.70 42.45
CA TYR A 20 27.65 36.60 41.73
C TYR A 20 28.17 36.62 40.29
N ASN A 21 29.23 35.85 40.05
CA ASN A 21 29.68 35.50 38.71
C ASN A 21 28.59 34.62 38.07
N PHE A 22 27.59 35.24 37.46
CA PHE A 22 26.78 34.59 36.46
C PHE A 22 27.68 34.36 35.24
N HIS A 23 28.22 33.15 35.11
CA HIS A 23 28.73 32.67 33.84
C HIS A 23 27.57 32.68 32.85
N ARG A 24 27.46 33.78 32.12
CA ARG A 24 26.64 33.94 30.94
C ARG A 24 27.33 33.14 29.84
N ASN A 25 27.07 31.83 29.81
CA ASN A 25 27.33 31.03 28.62
C ASN A 25 26.40 31.56 27.53
N TYR A 26 26.90 32.56 26.80
CA TYR A 26 26.47 32.83 25.45
C TYR A 26 26.81 31.58 24.63
N LEU A 27 25.84 30.69 24.42
CA LEU A 27 25.86 29.88 23.22
C LEU A 27 25.63 30.85 22.05
N SER A 28 26.75 31.36 21.55
CA SER A 28 26.89 31.80 20.17
C SER A 28 26.36 30.67 19.29
N TRP A 29 25.22 30.89 18.65
CA TRP A 29 24.84 30.10 17.48
C TRP A 29 25.74 30.59 16.37
N ASP A 30 26.91 29.99 16.28
CA ASP A 30 27.82 30.18 15.17
C ASP A 30 27.11 29.65 13.92
N THR A 31 26.53 30.58 13.17
CA THR A 31 25.98 30.34 11.85
C THR A 31 27.13 30.13 10.87
N GLY A 32 27.43 28.87 10.55
CA GLY A 32 28.05 28.48 9.29
C GLY A 32 28.84 27.16 9.33
N PRO A 33 29.03 26.46 8.19
CA PRO A 33 28.58 26.81 6.85
C PRO A 33 27.49 25.86 6.31
N LEU A 34 26.56 26.48 5.58
CA LEU A 34 25.98 26.01 4.31
C LEU A 34 26.27 24.53 3.98
N PHE A 35 25.24 23.69 4.14
CA PHE A 35 25.10 22.48 3.34
C PHE A 35 25.18 22.88 1.87
N SER A 36 26.36 22.78 1.28
CA SER A 36 26.52 22.81 -0.16
C SER A 36 25.83 21.56 -0.68
N PHE A 37 24.64 21.73 -1.24
CA PHE A 37 24.08 20.77 -2.18
C PHE A 37 25.01 20.74 -3.39
N GLY A 38 26.07 19.94 -3.29
CA GLY A 38 26.84 19.47 -4.43
C GLY A 38 25.92 18.57 -5.23
N LYS A 39 25.31 19.14 -6.27
CA LYS A 39 24.96 18.38 -7.47
C LYS A 39 26.26 17.70 -7.92
N ASP A 40 26.36 16.40 -7.70
CA ASP A 40 26.84 15.43 -8.69
C ASP A 40 26.95 14.05 -8.01
N THR A 41 26.64 13.01 -8.79
CA THR A 41 26.65 11.56 -8.45
C THR A 41 25.37 10.98 -7.82
N MET A 42 24.27 11.01 -8.58
CA MET A 42 23.35 9.85 -8.57
C MET A 42 24.03 8.69 -9.27
N ALA A 43 24.92 7.99 -8.57
CA ALA A 43 25.31 6.64 -8.92
C ALA A 43 24.39 5.70 -8.13
N GLU A 44 23.70 4.82 -8.84
CA GLU A 44 22.77 3.82 -8.30
C GLU A 44 23.42 3.04 -7.15
N LEU A 45 22.98 3.29 -5.91
CA LEU A 45 23.32 2.40 -4.80
C LEU A 45 22.70 1.04 -5.08
N THR A 46 23.53 0.01 -5.13
CA THR A 46 23.04 -1.36 -5.27
C THR A 46 22.24 -1.76 -4.02
N PRO A 47 21.17 -2.57 -4.15
CA PRO A 47 20.30 -2.92 -3.03
C PRO A 47 21.04 -3.65 -1.89
N ALA A 48 22.17 -4.28 -2.19
CA ALA A 48 23.06 -4.89 -1.21
C ALA A 48 23.82 -3.86 -0.35
N GLU A 49 24.21 -2.72 -0.93
CA GLU A 49 24.87 -1.63 -0.21
C GLU A 49 23.87 -0.86 0.66
N ALA A 50 22.64 -0.66 0.17
CA ALA A 50 21.55 -0.10 0.97
C ALA A 50 21.20 -0.98 2.19
N ARG A 51 21.20 -2.32 2.02
CA ARG A 51 21.01 -3.28 3.13
C ARG A 51 22.12 -3.19 4.17
N LYS A 52 23.38 -3.08 3.74
CA LYS A 52 24.51 -2.91 4.66
C LYS A 52 24.41 -1.59 5.44
N GLN A 53 24.01 -0.50 4.77
CA GLN A 53 23.81 0.79 5.44
C GLN A 53 22.66 0.76 6.45
N LEU A 54 21.56 0.08 6.15
CA LEU A 54 20.45 -0.09 7.10
C LEU A 54 20.83 -0.95 8.30
N GLN A 55 21.56 -2.05 8.07
CA GLN A 55 22.04 -2.92 9.13
C GLN A 55 23.06 -2.21 10.03
N GLN A 56 23.94 -1.42 9.42
CA GLN A 56 24.91 -0.59 10.14
C GLN A 56 24.22 0.53 10.95
N LEU A 57 23.12 1.10 10.44
CA LEU A 57 22.29 2.04 11.22
C LEU A 57 21.49 1.37 12.34
N GLU A 58 21.12 0.10 12.22
CA GLU A 58 20.46 -0.68 13.27
C GLU A 58 21.44 -1.06 14.38
N ASP A 59 22.68 -1.40 14.02
CA ASP A 59 23.79 -1.66 14.95
C ASP A 59 24.25 -0.36 15.65
N ASP A 60 24.38 0.75 14.91
CA ASP A 60 24.80 2.05 15.45
C ASP A 60 23.72 2.73 16.31
N ASN A 61 22.43 2.49 16.01
CA ASN A 61 21.29 2.97 16.81
C ASN A 61 20.75 1.92 17.78
N GLY A 62 21.57 0.93 18.16
CA GLY A 62 21.24 -0.20 19.02
C GLY A 62 20.14 0.08 20.06
N ASP A 63 19.09 -0.75 20.01
CA ASP A 63 17.83 -0.71 20.76
C ASP A 63 17.48 0.71 21.25
N LEU A 64 16.66 1.44 20.50
CA LEU A 64 16.10 2.76 20.85
C LEU A 64 15.62 2.84 22.32
N LYS A 65 15.26 1.73 22.96
CA LYS A 65 14.97 1.63 24.39
C LYS A 65 16.13 2.07 25.30
N THR A 66 17.38 1.83 24.92
CA THR A 66 18.58 2.15 25.70
C THR A 66 18.99 3.61 25.56
N GLN A 67 18.81 4.21 24.37
CA GLN A 67 19.10 5.63 24.14
C GLN A 67 18.02 6.56 24.72
N LEU A 68 16.78 6.08 24.88
CA LEU A 68 15.71 6.79 25.58
C LEU A 68 15.87 6.67 27.11
N ASN A 69 16.97 7.20 27.64
CA ASN A 69 17.20 7.38 29.09
C ASN A 69 16.10 8.24 29.79
N ILE A 70 15.18 8.85 29.04
CA ILE A 70 13.99 9.55 29.57
C ILE A 70 12.93 8.57 30.09
N LEU A 71 12.97 7.28 29.71
CA LEU A 71 12.12 6.24 30.31
C LEU A 71 12.66 5.75 31.68
N ARG A 72 13.83 6.20 32.12
CA ARG A 72 14.36 5.90 33.47
C ARG A 72 13.75 6.72 34.59
N ILE A 73 12.71 7.52 34.33
CA ILE A 73 11.98 8.23 35.39
C ILE A 73 11.14 7.24 36.23
N SER A 74 10.89 6.03 35.74
CA SER A 74 10.25 4.95 36.51
C SER A 74 11.22 4.02 37.25
N GLU A 75 12.53 4.21 37.14
CA GLU A 75 13.50 3.49 37.98
C GLU A 75 13.66 4.24 39.32
N PRO A 76 13.51 3.57 40.47
CA PRO A 76 13.73 4.20 41.76
C PRO A 76 15.17 4.69 41.87
N ILE A 77 15.37 5.88 42.42
CA ILE A 77 16.70 6.48 42.74
C ILE A 77 17.51 5.60 43.74
N PHE A 78 16.93 4.49 44.20
CA PHE A 78 17.58 3.51 45.07
C PHE A 78 17.43 2.10 44.47
N SER A 79 18.42 1.68 43.68
CA SER A 79 18.69 0.26 43.45
C SER A 79 19.75 -0.19 44.45
N PRO A 80 19.43 -1.07 45.42
CA PRO A 80 20.44 -1.72 46.24
C PRO A 80 20.81 -3.07 45.62
N ASP A 81 21.80 -3.08 44.74
CA ASP A 81 22.61 -4.25 44.40
C ASP A 81 24.04 -3.71 44.22
N SER A 82 25.09 -4.12 44.91
CA SER A 82 25.38 -5.39 45.57
C SER A 82 26.54 -5.19 46.56
N ASP A 83 26.53 -5.98 47.64
CA ASP A 83 27.69 -6.39 48.44
C ASP A 83 28.53 -5.31 49.16
N THR A 84 28.12 -4.95 50.38
CA THR A 84 29.07 -4.88 51.50
C THR A 84 28.39 -5.27 52.81
N ARG A 85 28.84 -6.40 53.37
CA ARG A 85 28.48 -6.86 54.71
C ARG A 85 29.00 -5.88 55.78
N ARG A 86 28.26 -5.84 56.89
CA ARG A 86 28.61 -5.34 58.23
C ARG A 86 28.28 -3.87 58.52
N SER A 87 27.08 -3.63 59.01
CA SER A 87 26.85 -3.27 60.43
C SER A 87 25.40 -2.84 60.59
N SER A 88 24.65 -3.54 61.43
CA SER A 88 23.49 -2.97 62.09
C SER A 88 23.61 -3.29 63.57
N PRO A 89 23.28 -2.31 64.42
CA PRO A 89 22.35 -2.67 65.47
C PRO A 89 21.16 -1.70 65.54
N SER A 90 20.02 -2.30 65.88
CA SER A 90 18.94 -1.71 66.67
C SER A 90 17.84 -0.92 65.95
N LYS A 91 16.96 -1.67 65.29
CA LYS A 91 15.55 -1.87 65.70
C LYS A 91 14.91 -0.74 66.55
N ARG A 92 14.24 0.22 65.89
CA ARG A 92 13.07 0.93 66.45
C ARG A 92 12.00 1.18 65.36
N ARG A 93 10.99 0.30 65.39
CA ARG A 93 9.59 0.39 64.94
C ARG A 93 9.17 1.62 64.13
N SER A 94 8.87 1.42 62.85
CA SER A 94 7.57 1.75 62.24
C SER A 94 7.46 1.00 60.92
N ASP A 95 6.49 0.08 60.84
CA ASP A 95 6.17 -0.70 59.64
C ASP A 95 5.55 0.22 58.59
N VAL A 96 6.29 0.49 57.51
CA VAL A 96 5.78 0.80 56.17
C VAL A 96 6.61 -0.03 55.21
N SER A 97 6.36 -1.33 55.20
CA SER A 97 6.93 -2.24 54.21
C SER A 97 5.80 -3.04 53.57
N THR A 98 5.01 -2.35 52.76
CA THR A 98 4.25 -2.97 51.68
C THR A 98 4.82 -2.40 50.39
N PHE A 99 6.02 -2.84 50.03
CA PHE A 99 6.52 -2.68 48.67
C PHE A 99 5.77 -3.70 47.78
N GLU A 100 4.46 -3.49 47.62
CA GLU A 100 3.77 -3.95 46.43
C GLU A 100 4.27 -3.09 45.27
N THR A 101 4.60 -3.73 44.16
CA THR A 101 4.96 -3.07 42.89
C THR A 101 4.13 -1.80 42.71
N PRO A 102 4.74 -0.60 42.59
CA PRO A 102 4.02 0.66 42.63
C PRO A 102 3.08 0.72 41.44
N THR A 103 1.84 0.32 41.68
CA THR A 103 0.76 0.47 40.73
C THR A 103 0.45 1.96 40.70
N PRO A 104 0.19 2.58 39.54
CA PRO A 104 -0.02 4.03 39.43
C PRO A 104 -1.05 4.60 40.43
N ALA A 105 -2.04 3.80 40.82
CA ALA A 105 -3.02 4.15 41.85
C ALA A 105 -2.44 4.25 43.28
N SER A 106 -1.43 3.44 43.62
CA SER A 106 -0.75 3.48 44.93
C SER A 106 0.12 4.74 45.06
N LEU A 107 0.81 5.13 43.98
CA LEU A 107 1.61 6.35 43.95
C LEU A 107 0.75 7.61 44.13
N GLU A 108 -0.45 7.64 43.55
CA GLU A 108 -1.38 8.74 43.73
C GLU A 108 -1.85 8.85 45.20
N ALA A 109 -2.16 7.72 45.83
CA ALA A 109 -2.52 7.66 47.25
C ALA A 109 -1.37 8.19 48.15
N ASP A 110 -0.12 7.78 47.89
CA ASP A 110 1.04 8.28 48.63
C ASP A 110 1.26 9.78 48.43
N LEU A 111 1.12 10.28 47.19
CA LEU A 111 1.25 11.71 46.90
C LEU A 111 0.18 12.55 47.62
N THR A 112 -1.04 12.05 47.71
CA THR A 112 -2.10 12.74 48.49
C THR A 112 -1.78 12.72 49.98
N HIS A 113 -1.35 11.58 50.54
CA HIS A 113 -0.96 11.48 51.94
C HIS A 113 0.19 12.44 52.31
N TYR A 114 1.26 12.48 51.51
CA TYR A 114 2.38 13.38 51.75
C TYR A 114 1.97 14.86 51.63
N LYS A 115 1.14 15.21 50.64
CA LYS A 115 0.61 16.58 50.53
C LYS A 115 -0.13 17.01 51.79
N GLU A 116 -0.96 16.14 52.37
CA GLU A 116 -1.66 16.44 53.61
C GLU A 116 -0.72 16.56 54.82
N LEU A 117 0.23 15.62 54.96
CA LEU A 117 1.21 15.62 56.04
C LEU A 117 2.07 16.90 56.01
N PHE A 118 2.62 17.24 54.85
CA PHE A 118 3.43 18.45 54.69
C PHE A 118 2.61 19.72 54.85
N SER A 119 1.33 19.72 54.44
CA SER A 119 0.45 20.87 54.67
C SER A 119 0.19 21.09 56.16
N LYS A 120 -0.06 20.01 56.92
CA LYS A 120 -0.22 20.06 58.38
C LYS A 120 1.07 20.49 59.08
N LEU A 121 2.21 19.95 58.65
CA LEU A 121 3.51 20.31 59.19
C LEU A 121 3.87 21.77 58.91
N ARG A 122 3.62 22.25 57.69
CA ARG A 122 3.82 23.66 57.31
C ARG A 122 2.93 24.58 58.14
N PHE A 123 1.66 24.23 58.32
CA PHE A 123 0.73 25.00 59.15
C PHE A 123 1.22 25.09 60.61
N SER A 124 1.52 23.95 61.22
CA SER A 124 2.01 23.87 62.60
C SER A 124 3.31 24.65 62.80
N TYR A 125 4.28 24.51 61.89
CA TYR A 125 5.56 25.21 61.98
C TYR A 125 5.38 26.73 61.82
N VAL A 126 4.64 27.19 60.81
CA VAL A 126 4.40 28.62 60.59
C VAL A 126 3.66 29.22 61.78
N GLU A 127 2.65 28.52 62.31
CA GLU A 127 1.93 28.94 63.50
C GLU A 127 2.84 29.04 64.73
N GLN A 128 3.70 28.04 64.95
CA GLN A 128 4.62 28.04 66.09
C GLN A 128 5.67 29.15 65.99
N VAL A 129 6.30 29.31 64.82
CA VAL A 129 7.31 30.36 64.59
C VAL A 129 6.70 31.75 64.70
N THR A 130 5.47 31.94 64.19
CA THR A 130 4.78 33.23 64.32
C THR A 130 4.38 33.53 65.76
N LYS A 131 3.88 32.54 66.51
CA LYS A 131 3.60 32.69 67.95
C LYS A 131 4.86 33.03 68.74
N GLU A 132 5.97 32.33 68.51
CA GLU A 132 7.23 32.63 69.19
C GLU A 132 7.76 34.02 68.82
N LYS A 133 7.76 34.37 67.54
CA LYS A 133 8.21 35.69 67.06
C LYS A 133 7.36 36.81 67.66
N PHE A 134 6.05 36.62 67.76
CA PHE A 134 5.13 37.59 68.39
C PHE A 134 5.42 37.77 69.88
N LEU A 135 5.56 36.67 70.64
CA LEU A 135 5.92 36.73 72.06
C LEU A 135 7.28 37.40 72.27
N ARG A 136 8.28 37.06 71.44
CA ARG A 136 9.60 37.69 71.50
C ARG A 136 9.56 39.17 71.14
N ALA A 137 8.71 39.59 70.21
CA ALA A 137 8.54 41.00 69.84
C ALA A 137 7.90 41.84 70.96
N ILE A 138 7.00 41.25 71.76
CA ILE A 138 6.34 41.93 72.89
C ILE A 138 7.21 41.91 74.15
N VAL A 139 7.90 40.80 74.42
CA VAL A 139 8.68 40.58 75.65
C VAL A 139 10.14 41.02 75.51
N GLY A 140 10.63 41.22 74.28
CA GLY A 140 11.98 41.71 74.01
C GLY A 140 12.16 43.16 74.46
N ASP A 141 13.36 43.48 74.95
CA ASP A 141 13.77 44.84 75.34
C ASP A 141 14.81 45.37 74.33
N PRO A 142 14.51 46.37 73.48
CA PRO A 142 13.28 47.16 73.40
C PRO A 142 12.14 46.46 72.63
N PRO A 143 10.86 46.74 72.97
CA PRO A 143 9.71 46.12 72.31
C PRO A 143 9.63 46.54 70.85
N LEU A 144 9.47 45.56 69.96
CA LEU A 144 9.44 45.80 68.52
C LEU A 144 8.04 46.27 68.11
N VAL A 145 7.83 47.59 68.08
CA VAL A 145 6.60 48.21 67.56
C VAL A 145 6.79 48.48 66.07
N VAL A 146 6.22 47.63 65.22
CA VAL A 146 6.23 47.85 63.77
C VAL A 146 5.45 49.12 63.45
N GLY A 147 6.13 50.11 62.87
CA GLY A 147 5.51 51.38 62.50
C GLY A 147 4.54 51.20 61.33
N HIS A 148 3.53 52.07 61.22
CA HIS A 148 2.60 52.06 60.09
C HIS A 148 3.34 52.18 58.74
N ASN A 149 4.39 53.00 58.68
CA ASN A 149 5.20 53.17 57.46
C ASN A 149 5.95 51.87 57.07
N GLU A 150 6.53 51.15 58.04
CA GLU A 150 7.21 49.87 57.79
C GLU A 150 6.22 48.79 57.31
N ASN A 151 4.99 48.79 57.85
CA ASN A 151 3.92 47.92 57.34
C ASN A 151 3.55 48.25 55.89
N VAL A 152 3.41 49.54 55.54
CA VAL A 152 3.10 49.96 54.16
C VAL A 152 4.23 49.56 53.20
N GLU A 153 5.50 49.73 53.60
CA GLU A 153 6.65 49.29 52.81
C GLU A 153 6.69 47.77 52.62
N MET A 154 6.43 46.99 53.67
CA MET A 154 6.36 45.53 53.59
C MET A 154 5.16 45.05 52.76
N GLU A 155 4.01 45.73 52.84
CA GLU A 155 2.86 45.44 51.99
C GLU A 155 3.15 45.68 50.50
N ALA A 156 3.88 46.75 50.19
CA ALA A 156 4.32 47.03 48.82
C ALA A 156 5.29 45.95 48.31
N GLN A 157 6.29 45.56 49.09
CA GLN A 157 7.22 44.47 48.73
C GLN A 157 6.49 43.13 48.57
N LEU A 158 5.53 42.83 49.45
CA LEU A 158 4.70 41.62 49.32
C LEU A 158 3.82 41.65 48.07
N ALA A 159 3.31 42.82 47.67
CA ALA A 159 2.54 42.97 46.45
C ALA A 159 3.40 42.70 45.21
N GLU A 160 4.63 43.23 45.17
CA GLU A 160 5.60 42.99 44.11
C GLU A 160 5.98 41.51 44.02
N VAL A 161 6.42 40.90 45.13
CA VAL A 161 6.79 39.48 45.15
C VAL A 161 5.61 38.57 44.81
N LYS A 162 4.38 38.93 45.21
CA LYS A 162 3.17 38.19 44.81
C LYS A 162 2.86 38.33 43.33
N ALA A 163 3.11 39.50 42.73
CA ALA A 163 2.94 39.70 41.30
C ALA A 163 3.95 38.85 40.51
N ASP A 164 5.22 38.89 40.90
CA ASP A 164 6.28 38.07 40.30
C ASP A 164 6.02 36.57 40.44
N LEU A 165 5.58 36.12 41.61
CA LEU A 165 5.23 34.72 41.84
C LEU A 165 4.05 34.29 40.95
N LYS A 166 3.06 35.16 40.73
CA LYS A 166 1.94 34.87 39.83
C LYS A 166 2.40 34.80 38.37
N ALA A 167 3.26 35.72 37.94
CA ALA A 167 3.82 35.71 36.59
C ALA A 167 4.61 34.43 36.32
N ARG A 168 5.52 34.05 37.23
CA ARG A 168 6.31 32.81 37.10
C ARG A 168 5.44 31.55 37.16
N LYS A 169 4.38 31.54 37.98
CA LYS A 169 3.44 30.41 38.00
C LYS A 169 2.71 30.24 36.68
N GLU A 170 2.32 31.35 36.05
CA GLU A 170 1.68 31.30 34.73
C GLU A 170 2.68 30.83 33.66
N GLU A 171 3.92 31.31 33.68
CA GLU A 171 4.98 30.85 32.77
C GLU A 171 5.22 29.34 32.90
N VAL A 172 5.34 28.83 34.12
CA VAL A 172 5.48 27.39 34.36
C VAL A 172 4.25 26.63 33.90
N ARG A 173 3.03 27.16 34.12
CA ARG A 173 1.79 26.56 33.63
C ARG A 173 1.79 26.44 32.11
N THR A 174 2.15 27.52 31.40
CA THR A 174 2.23 27.51 29.94
C THR A 174 3.30 26.54 29.42
N MET A 175 4.46 26.48 30.07
CA MET A 175 5.54 25.56 29.70
C MET A 175 5.14 24.10 29.89
N VAL A 176 4.41 23.77 30.97
CA VAL A 176 3.89 22.43 31.20
C VAL A 176 2.86 22.05 30.13
N GLU A 177 1.94 22.97 29.79
CA GLU A 177 0.96 22.74 28.71
C GLU A 177 1.63 22.49 27.35
N GLU A 178 2.68 23.24 27.03
CA GLU A 178 3.49 23.04 25.82
C GLU A 178 4.23 21.70 25.84
N MET A 179 4.87 21.35 26.96
CA MET A 179 5.56 20.07 27.12
C MET A 179 4.60 18.89 26.97
N GLU A 180 3.39 18.97 27.52
CA GLU A 180 2.39 17.92 27.34
C GLU A 180 1.91 17.81 25.88
N LYS A 181 1.71 18.94 25.19
CA LYS A 181 1.36 18.94 23.76
C LYS A 181 2.45 18.27 22.93
N LEU A 182 3.71 18.68 23.14
CA LEU A 182 4.86 18.08 22.44
C LEU A 182 5.01 16.60 22.79
N GLY A 183 4.79 16.21 24.04
CA GLY A 183 4.81 14.80 24.47
C GLY A 183 3.73 13.97 23.77
N ARG A 184 2.50 14.49 23.66
CA ARG A 184 1.41 13.84 22.92
C ARG A 184 1.72 13.71 21.42
N ASP A 185 2.24 14.78 20.81
CA ASP A 185 2.61 14.78 19.40
C ASP A 185 3.75 13.82 19.10
N LEU A 186 4.77 13.77 19.95
CA LEU A 186 5.89 12.84 19.82
C LEU A 186 5.43 11.39 19.96
N ALA A 187 4.57 11.10 20.93
CA ALA A 187 3.99 9.77 21.09
C ALA A 187 3.19 9.33 19.86
N ASN A 188 2.43 10.24 19.24
CA ASN A 188 1.69 9.95 18.02
C ASN A 188 2.61 9.71 16.83
N ARG A 189 3.66 10.52 16.66
CA ARG A 189 4.67 10.32 15.62
C ARG A 189 5.40 8.99 15.77
N TYR A 190 5.80 8.64 17.00
CA TYR A 190 6.45 7.37 17.30
C TYR A 190 5.56 6.18 16.92
N LYS A 191 4.27 6.20 17.29
CA LYS A 191 3.31 5.17 16.88
C LYS A 191 3.19 5.03 15.37
N ASN A 192 3.18 6.14 14.64
CA ASN A 192 3.11 6.12 13.18
C ASN A 192 4.37 5.50 12.58
N VAL A 193 5.56 5.92 13.03
CA VAL A 193 6.84 5.33 12.60
C VAL A 193 6.88 3.83 12.89
N GLN A 194 6.39 3.39 14.05
CA GLN A 194 6.32 1.98 14.41
C GLN A 194 5.40 1.18 13.48
N LEU A 195 4.26 1.76 13.06
CA LEU A 195 3.35 1.17 12.08
C LEU A 195 4.01 1.09 10.69
N GLN A 196 4.69 2.16 10.26
CA GLN A 196 5.42 2.15 9.00
C GLN A 196 6.55 1.13 9.01
N MET A 197 7.24 0.96 10.14
CA MET A 197 8.29 -0.03 10.32
C MET A 197 7.74 -1.45 10.22
N SER A 198 6.57 -1.73 10.81
CA SER A 198 5.94 -3.05 10.68
C SER A 198 5.51 -3.32 9.23
N GLN A 199 4.96 -2.32 8.53
CA GLN A 199 4.67 -2.45 7.10
C GLN A 199 5.93 -2.71 6.27
N LEU A 200 7.01 -1.96 6.50
CA LEU A 200 8.30 -2.16 5.85
C LEU A 200 8.88 -3.55 6.13
N SER A 201 8.65 -4.13 7.31
CA SER A 201 9.11 -5.49 7.61
C SER A 201 8.39 -6.56 6.78
N THR A 202 7.15 -6.32 6.35
CA THR A 202 6.36 -7.26 5.53
C THR A 202 6.63 -7.15 4.02
N LEU A 203 7.17 -6.00 3.57
CA LEU A 203 7.42 -5.73 2.16
C LEU A 203 8.45 -6.68 1.51
N PRO A 204 9.59 -7.02 2.15
CA PRO A 204 10.57 -7.97 1.61
C PRO A 204 9.97 -9.33 1.26
N GLU A 205 9.16 -9.89 2.17
CA GLU A 205 8.47 -11.17 1.93
C GLU A 205 7.49 -11.07 0.74
N SER A 206 6.75 -9.96 0.65
CA SER A 206 5.89 -9.71 -0.51
C SER A 206 6.67 -9.59 -1.81
N ILE A 207 7.87 -8.99 -1.80
CA ILE A 207 8.73 -8.87 -2.96
C ILE A 207 9.24 -10.25 -3.38
N GLU A 208 9.73 -11.05 -2.45
CA GLU A 208 10.20 -12.42 -2.73
C GLU A 208 9.07 -13.31 -3.31
N ASN A 209 7.84 -13.17 -2.79
CA ASN A 209 6.65 -13.84 -3.33
C ASN A 209 6.29 -13.36 -4.75
N LEU A 210 6.44 -12.06 -5.04
CA LEU A 210 6.22 -11.53 -6.38
C LEU A 210 7.32 -11.96 -7.35
N GLU A 211 8.57 -12.01 -6.91
CA GLU A 211 9.70 -12.48 -7.72
C GLU A 211 9.58 -13.97 -8.03
N SER A 212 9.17 -14.79 -7.06
CA SER A 212 8.94 -16.23 -7.28
C SER A 212 7.79 -16.46 -8.27
N THR A 213 6.67 -15.75 -8.12
CA THR A 213 5.54 -15.84 -9.07
C THR A 213 5.92 -15.36 -10.46
N ILE A 214 6.72 -14.29 -10.59
CA ILE A 214 7.25 -13.85 -11.89
C ILE A 214 8.17 -14.92 -12.49
N ALA A 215 9.05 -15.53 -11.69
CA ALA A 215 9.92 -16.61 -12.14
C ALA A 215 9.12 -17.83 -12.61
N GLU A 216 8.07 -18.22 -11.88
CA GLU A 216 7.14 -19.28 -12.27
C GLU A 216 6.40 -18.96 -13.56
N LEU A 217 5.87 -17.74 -13.71
CA LEU A 217 5.16 -17.32 -14.91
C LEU A 217 6.10 -17.28 -16.13
N ARG A 218 7.34 -16.81 -15.95
CA ARG A 218 8.37 -16.86 -17.00
C ARG A 218 8.77 -18.29 -17.34
N ALA A 219 8.86 -19.17 -16.36
CA ALA A 219 9.14 -20.59 -16.58
C ALA A 219 7.99 -21.26 -17.35
N LYS A 220 6.73 -20.97 -17.00
CA LYS A 220 5.54 -21.44 -17.73
C LYS A 220 5.52 -20.92 -19.18
N GLN A 221 5.76 -19.62 -19.37
CA GLN A 221 5.86 -19.01 -20.69
C GLN A 221 7.01 -19.59 -21.52
N GLY A 222 8.15 -19.88 -20.90
CA GLY A 222 9.30 -20.52 -21.53
C GLY A 222 9.09 -22.01 -21.83
N SER A 223 8.33 -22.74 -21.01
CA SER A 223 7.95 -24.14 -21.28
C SER A 223 6.91 -24.27 -22.39
N ASP A 224 6.06 -23.25 -22.55
CA ASP A 224 5.11 -23.11 -23.67
C ASP A 224 5.82 -22.69 -24.99
N ALA A 225 7.15 -22.57 -25.01
CA ALA A 225 7.91 -22.40 -26.25
C ALA A 225 7.81 -23.60 -27.22
N ASN A 226 7.33 -24.75 -26.74
CA ASN A 226 6.95 -25.91 -27.58
C ASN A 226 5.50 -25.84 -28.09
N GLY A 227 4.72 -24.84 -27.69
CA GLY A 227 3.40 -24.54 -28.25
C GLY A 227 3.52 -24.02 -29.69
N PRO A 228 2.45 -24.10 -30.49
CA PRO A 228 2.48 -23.60 -31.86
C PRO A 228 2.88 -22.11 -31.88
N ALA A 229 3.83 -21.75 -32.75
CA ALA A 229 4.42 -20.41 -32.83
C ALA A 229 3.39 -19.27 -32.96
N SER A 230 2.17 -19.56 -33.40
CA SER A 230 1.04 -18.62 -33.47
C SER A 230 0.50 -18.18 -32.10
N GLN A 231 0.74 -18.93 -31.03
CA GLN A 231 0.29 -18.61 -29.66
C GLN A 231 1.30 -17.77 -28.88
N ASN A 232 2.57 -17.74 -29.30
CA ASN A 232 3.65 -16.97 -28.68
C ASN A 232 3.95 -15.66 -29.44
N LEU A 233 2.96 -15.13 -30.16
CA LEU A 233 3.10 -13.88 -30.90
C LEU A 233 2.85 -12.67 -29.98
N PRO A 234 3.58 -11.56 -30.17
CA PRO A 234 3.26 -10.32 -29.47
C PRO A 234 1.87 -9.83 -29.87
N LEU A 235 1.19 -9.12 -28.97
CA LEU A 235 -0.20 -8.66 -29.15
C LEU A 235 -0.49 -7.97 -30.51
N PRO A 236 0.40 -7.12 -31.07
CA PRO A 236 0.16 -6.54 -32.39
C PRO A 236 0.12 -7.59 -33.52
N ALA A 237 0.96 -8.63 -33.42
CA ALA A 237 1.03 -9.70 -34.40
C ALA A 237 -0.14 -10.69 -34.28
N THR A 238 -0.68 -10.91 -33.07
CA THR A 238 -1.91 -11.70 -32.90
C THR A 238 -3.12 -10.98 -33.48
N LEU A 239 -3.23 -9.65 -33.29
CA LEU A 239 -4.30 -8.85 -33.87
C LEU A 239 -4.24 -8.83 -35.40
N SER A 240 -3.05 -8.72 -36.00
CA SER A 240 -2.91 -8.80 -37.46
C SER A 240 -3.32 -10.17 -37.99
N LEU A 241 -2.87 -11.25 -37.36
CA LEU A 241 -3.23 -12.62 -37.75
C LEU A 241 -4.73 -12.87 -37.59
N LEU A 242 -5.34 -12.37 -36.52
CA LEU A 242 -6.79 -12.44 -36.31
C LEU A 242 -7.56 -11.72 -37.43
N SER A 243 -7.13 -10.51 -37.80
CA SER A 243 -7.75 -9.77 -38.91
C SER A 243 -7.62 -10.48 -40.26
N GLU A 244 -6.49 -11.17 -40.51
CA GLU A 244 -6.28 -11.97 -41.71
C GLU A 244 -7.22 -13.18 -41.73
N ARG A 245 -7.33 -13.90 -40.61
CA ARG A 245 -8.25 -15.05 -40.49
C ARG A 245 -9.71 -14.65 -40.59
N GLU A 246 -10.10 -13.50 -40.03
CA GLU A 246 -11.45 -12.95 -40.20
C GLU A 246 -11.75 -12.60 -41.65
N ALA A 247 -10.77 -12.06 -42.39
CA ALA A 247 -10.91 -11.80 -43.82
C ALA A 247 -11.02 -13.09 -44.65
N GLU A 248 -10.23 -14.12 -44.31
CA GLU A 248 -10.31 -15.46 -44.92
C GLU A 248 -11.68 -16.11 -44.66
N LEU A 249 -12.17 -16.07 -43.43
CA LEU A 249 -13.50 -16.60 -43.08
C LEU A 249 -14.61 -15.85 -43.84
N ALA A 250 -14.55 -14.52 -43.88
CA ALA A 250 -15.50 -13.74 -44.66
C ALA A 250 -15.43 -14.03 -46.17
N ALA A 251 -14.26 -14.36 -46.72
CA ALA A 251 -14.10 -14.78 -48.10
C ALA A 251 -14.69 -16.17 -48.34
N LEU A 252 -14.45 -17.13 -47.44
CA LEU A 252 -15.04 -18.47 -47.50
C LEU A 252 -16.56 -18.43 -47.37
N ASP A 253 -17.12 -17.61 -46.48
CA ASP A 253 -18.57 -17.45 -46.34
C ASP A 253 -19.21 -16.89 -47.62
N ARG A 254 -18.55 -15.95 -48.30
CA ARG A 254 -19.01 -15.45 -49.62
C ARG A 254 -18.97 -16.54 -50.67
N GLN A 255 -17.93 -17.38 -50.69
CA GLN A 255 -17.84 -18.52 -51.62
C GLN A 255 -18.94 -19.55 -51.32
N LEU A 256 -19.18 -19.86 -50.05
CA LEU A 256 -20.22 -20.79 -49.60
C LEU A 256 -21.60 -20.28 -50.00
N ALA A 257 -21.89 -19.00 -49.80
CA ALA A 257 -23.13 -18.37 -50.24
C ALA A 257 -23.29 -18.40 -51.78
N ALA A 258 -22.23 -18.15 -52.54
CA ALA A 258 -22.25 -18.24 -54.01
C ALA A 258 -22.53 -19.67 -54.49
N VAL A 259 -21.90 -20.67 -53.87
CA VAL A 259 -22.14 -22.08 -54.18
C VAL A 259 -23.57 -22.48 -53.80
N GLN A 260 -24.06 -22.08 -52.63
CA GLN A 260 -25.45 -22.34 -52.21
C GLN A 260 -26.49 -21.72 -53.17
N ASN A 261 -26.21 -20.54 -53.73
CA ASN A 261 -27.10 -19.89 -54.71
C ASN A 261 -27.06 -20.57 -56.09
N THR A 262 -25.93 -21.15 -56.49
CA THR A 262 -25.78 -21.81 -57.80
C THR A 262 -26.23 -23.27 -57.80
N LEU A 263 -26.13 -23.95 -56.65
CA LEU A 263 -26.55 -25.33 -56.45
C LEU A 263 -27.98 -25.61 -56.93
N PRO A 264 -29.04 -24.89 -56.50
CA PRO A 264 -30.41 -25.21 -56.93
C PRO A 264 -30.62 -25.03 -58.43
N ARG A 265 -29.94 -24.08 -59.06
CA ARG A 265 -29.99 -23.91 -60.52
C ARG A 265 -29.34 -25.10 -61.22
N LYS A 266 -28.17 -25.54 -60.77
CA LYS A 266 -27.48 -26.71 -61.33
C LYS A 266 -28.23 -28.01 -61.09
N THR A 267 -28.90 -28.16 -59.94
CA THR A 267 -29.81 -29.27 -59.67
C THR A 267 -30.98 -29.29 -60.66
N ARG A 268 -31.63 -28.15 -60.92
CA ARG A 268 -32.71 -28.06 -61.93
C ARG A 268 -32.22 -28.36 -63.34
N GLU A 269 -31.03 -27.86 -63.72
CA GLU A 269 -30.41 -28.16 -65.01
C GLU A 269 -30.11 -29.66 -65.15
N ALA A 270 -29.57 -30.30 -64.10
CA ALA A 270 -29.32 -31.75 -64.09
C ALA A 270 -30.62 -32.57 -64.19
N GLU A 271 -31.64 -32.23 -63.40
CA GLU A 271 -32.95 -32.89 -63.50
C GLU A 271 -33.61 -32.71 -64.88
N ALA A 272 -33.40 -31.58 -65.55
CA ALA A 272 -33.92 -31.36 -66.90
C ALA A 272 -33.25 -32.30 -67.92
N VAL A 273 -31.91 -32.41 -67.86
CA VAL A 273 -31.15 -33.34 -68.72
C VAL A 273 -31.51 -34.80 -68.41
N GLU A 274 -31.73 -35.17 -67.15
CA GLU A 274 -32.22 -36.51 -66.78
C GLU A 274 -33.59 -36.82 -67.39
N ARG A 275 -34.52 -35.85 -67.39
CA ARG A 275 -35.82 -36.00 -68.05
C ARG A 275 -35.65 -36.19 -69.55
N GLU A 276 -34.81 -35.41 -70.20
CA GLU A 276 -34.52 -35.55 -71.64
C GLU A 276 -33.90 -36.92 -71.98
N LEU A 277 -32.93 -37.37 -71.18
CA LEU A 277 -32.34 -38.70 -71.30
C LEU A 277 -33.40 -39.80 -71.17
N SER A 278 -34.31 -39.70 -70.19
CA SER A 278 -35.37 -40.69 -70.01
C SER A 278 -36.30 -40.79 -71.23
N VAL A 279 -36.57 -39.68 -71.92
CA VAL A 279 -37.37 -39.66 -73.15
C VAL A 279 -36.60 -40.27 -74.31
N LEU A 280 -35.31 -39.96 -74.43
CA LEU A 280 -34.44 -40.54 -75.46
C LEU A 280 -34.25 -42.05 -75.25
N GLU A 281 -34.12 -42.51 -74.01
CA GLU A 281 -34.07 -43.93 -73.66
C GLU A 281 -35.36 -44.65 -74.05
N ARG A 282 -36.54 -44.07 -73.76
CA ARG A 282 -37.83 -44.63 -74.21
C ARG A 282 -37.90 -44.72 -75.74
N ARG A 283 -37.56 -43.65 -76.45
CA ARG A 283 -37.51 -43.65 -77.93
C ARG A 283 -36.53 -44.68 -78.48
N LYS A 284 -35.37 -44.85 -77.83
CA LYS A 284 -34.39 -45.89 -78.19
C LYS A 284 -35.00 -47.28 -77.99
N THR A 285 -35.66 -47.54 -76.86
CA THR A 285 -36.30 -48.84 -76.60
C THR A 285 -37.43 -49.13 -77.59
N GLU A 286 -38.25 -48.13 -77.93
CA GLU A 286 -39.31 -48.23 -78.93
C GLU A 286 -38.74 -48.51 -80.33
N ALA A 287 -37.70 -47.79 -80.74
CA ALA A 287 -37.03 -48.01 -82.02
C ALA A 287 -36.35 -49.40 -82.10
N ILE A 288 -35.76 -49.87 -81.00
CA ILE A 288 -35.21 -51.24 -80.92
C ILE A 288 -36.34 -52.27 -81.03
N ALA A 289 -37.47 -52.07 -80.33
CA ALA A 289 -38.62 -52.95 -80.41
C ALA A 289 -39.20 -52.98 -81.84
N GLN A 290 -39.38 -51.82 -82.48
CA GLN A 290 -39.81 -51.73 -83.88
C GLN A 290 -38.84 -52.43 -84.83
N ALA A 291 -37.53 -52.24 -84.65
CA ALA A 291 -36.52 -52.92 -85.47
C ALA A 291 -36.51 -54.44 -85.25
N GLN A 292 -36.74 -54.91 -84.03
CA GLN A 292 -36.89 -56.33 -83.71
C GLN A 292 -38.18 -56.91 -84.30
N GLU A 293 -39.30 -56.19 -84.24
CA GLU A 293 -40.56 -56.60 -84.86
C GLU A 293 -40.45 -56.69 -86.38
N VAL A 294 -39.80 -55.72 -87.04
CA VAL A 294 -39.54 -55.78 -88.49
C VAL A 294 -38.62 -56.96 -88.84
N LYS A 295 -37.58 -57.22 -88.04
CA LYS A 295 -36.74 -58.41 -88.20
C LYS A 295 -37.54 -59.70 -88.01
N ARG A 296 -38.38 -59.78 -86.96
CA ARG A 296 -39.22 -60.93 -86.69
C ARG A 296 -40.22 -61.18 -87.81
N LYS A 297 -40.90 -60.14 -88.32
CA LYS A 297 -41.80 -60.24 -89.48
C LYS A 297 -41.08 -60.71 -90.75
N LYS A 298 -39.83 -60.25 -90.96
CA LYS A 298 -38.98 -60.72 -92.06
C LYS A 298 -38.58 -62.19 -91.90
N GLU A 299 -38.32 -62.66 -90.67
CA GLU A 299 -37.95 -64.04 -90.35
C GLU A 299 -39.16 -64.99 -90.37
N GLU A 300 -40.34 -64.52 -89.93
CA GLU A 300 -41.63 -65.22 -89.96
C GLU A 300 -42.25 -65.28 -91.37
N GLY A 301 -41.62 -64.66 -92.37
CA GLY A 301 -42.00 -64.77 -93.78
C GLY A 301 -43.27 -64.01 -94.17
N GLU A 302 -43.73 -63.07 -93.34
CA GLU A 302 -44.83 -62.17 -93.68
C GLU A 302 -44.29 -61.15 -94.69
N SER A 303 -44.46 -61.45 -95.99
CA SER A 303 -43.99 -60.56 -97.05
C SER A 303 -44.61 -59.20 -96.84
N ASP A 304 -43.75 -58.18 -96.76
CA ASP A 304 -44.11 -56.76 -96.85
C ASP A 304 -45.32 -56.63 -97.78
N GLY A 305 -46.47 -56.19 -97.26
CA GLY A 305 -47.71 -56.14 -98.04
C GLY A 305 -47.53 -55.31 -99.32
N LEU A 306 -46.50 -54.47 -99.39
CA LEU A 306 -46.05 -53.77 -100.58
C LEU A 306 -45.48 -54.70 -101.68
N VAL A 307 -44.78 -55.77 -101.32
CA VAL A 307 -44.25 -56.80 -102.24
C VAL A 307 -45.37 -57.71 -102.73
N GLU A 308 -46.33 -58.08 -101.87
CA GLU A 308 -47.50 -58.86 -102.29
C GLU A 308 -48.44 -58.05 -103.19
N THR A 309 -48.76 -56.81 -102.82
CA THR A 309 -49.52 -55.90 -103.70
C THR A 309 -48.75 -55.61 -104.98
N GLY A 310 -47.42 -55.42 -104.93
CA GLY A 310 -46.58 -55.28 -106.12
C GLY A 310 -46.58 -56.53 -107.02
N ARG A 311 -46.59 -57.74 -106.44
CA ARG A 311 -46.75 -59.00 -107.19
C ARG A 311 -48.14 -59.12 -107.79
N TRP A 312 -49.19 -58.76 -107.03
CA TRP A 312 -50.57 -58.73 -107.50
C TRP A 312 -50.78 -57.70 -108.63
N TYR A 313 -50.21 -56.50 -108.52
CA TYR A 313 -50.24 -55.51 -109.59
C TYR A 313 -49.48 -55.98 -110.83
N ARG A 314 -48.35 -56.68 -110.68
CA ARG A 314 -47.64 -57.27 -111.83
C ARG A 314 -48.43 -58.41 -112.47
N SER A 315 -49.04 -59.31 -111.71
CA SER A 315 -49.87 -60.38 -112.27
C SER A 315 -51.19 -59.85 -112.85
N ALA A 316 -51.77 -58.80 -112.26
CA ALA A 316 -52.90 -58.07 -112.86
C ALA A 316 -52.49 -57.35 -114.16
N GLN A 317 -51.30 -56.76 -114.21
CA GLN A 317 -50.73 -56.18 -115.42
C GLN A 317 -50.45 -57.25 -116.49
N GLU A 318 -49.96 -58.43 -116.10
CA GLU A 318 -49.68 -59.55 -116.99
C GLU A 318 -50.96 -60.20 -117.53
N THR A 319 -52.01 -60.35 -116.70
CA THR A 319 -53.32 -60.81 -117.17
C THR A 319 -54.00 -59.79 -118.08
N LEU A 320 -53.88 -58.49 -117.78
CA LEU A 320 -54.30 -57.43 -118.70
C LEU A 320 -53.50 -57.47 -120.02
N LYS A 321 -52.18 -57.68 -119.99
CA LYS A 321 -51.37 -57.86 -121.21
C LYS A 321 -51.82 -59.07 -122.03
N ASN A 322 -52.09 -60.21 -121.38
CA ASN A 322 -52.53 -61.45 -122.05
C ASN A 322 -53.95 -61.36 -122.61
N LEU A 323 -54.83 -60.52 -122.04
CA LEU A 323 -56.21 -60.36 -122.50
C LEU A 323 -56.35 -59.32 -123.62
N LEU A 324 -55.35 -58.45 -123.78
CA LEU A 324 -55.29 -57.41 -124.81
C LEU A 324 -54.44 -57.77 -126.04
N ASP A 325 -53.76 -58.93 -126.04
CA ASP A 325 -52.92 -59.42 -127.15
C ASP A 325 -51.97 -58.33 -127.71
N VAL A 326 -51.32 -57.60 -126.80
CA VAL A 326 -50.32 -56.59 -127.13
C VAL A 326 -48.93 -57.14 -126.78
N GLU A 327 -48.16 -57.51 -127.80
CA GLU A 327 -46.72 -57.66 -127.69
C GLU A 327 -46.08 -56.31 -127.33
N GLY A 328 -45.37 -56.24 -126.19
CA GLY A 328 -44.63 -55.07 -125.71
C GLY A 328 -44.63 -54.93 -124.19
#